data_AF-A0A8S3DUM6-F1
#
_entry.id   AF-A0A8S3DUM6-F1
#
_cell.length_a   1.000
_cell.length_b   1.000
_cell.length_c   1.000
_cell.angle_alpha   90.00
_cell.angle_beta   90.00
_cell.angle_gamma   90.00
#
_symmetry.space_group_name_H-M   'P 1'
#
loop_
_entity.id
_entity.type
_entity.pdbx_description
1 polymer ?
#
loop_
_entity_poly.entity_id
_entity_poly.type
_entity_poly.pdbx_seq_one_letter_code
_entity_poly.pdbx_strand_id
1 'polypeptide(L)'
;MPVNSNCQHHPALTFFLSTITRLNVHLGKFDIKSFSALRSLTLGYPNLQQRNSIRPENFPYLEYLSLSYPLEDTVLLNLIFSDAFERLTVCRFDRTSANHSWSRSPKIRSLSISVHTSYEIIYVFRACPNISRLNLIVYPTPQINLSLSLPKHSFSCMNFHLRRLSIRSTIEMLPSIFELTPNLEWLTFDDIRCYNGLENSQMAFKNFS
;
A
#
# COMPACT_ATOMS: atom_id res chain seq x y z
N MET A 1 8.85 -14.48 -32.03
CA MET A 1 7.55 -15.10 -32.36
C MET A 1 6.44 -14.25 -31.74
N PRO A 2 5.46 -13.74 -32.51
CA PRO A 2 4.35 -13.00 -31.93
C PRO A 2 3.44 -13.97 -31.20
N VAL A 3 3.29 -13.81 -29.89
CA VAL A 3 2.32 -14.54 -29.08
C VAL A 3 0.93 -14.04 -29.48
N ASN A 4 0.16 -14.93 -30.07
CA ASN A 4 -1.18 -14.68 -30.58
C ASN A 4 -2.09 -14.17 -29.44
N SER A 5 -2.38 -12.87 -29.42
CA SER A 5 -3.08 -12.18 -28.32
C SER A 5 -4.61 -12.25 -28.40
N ASN A 6 -5.16 -13.29 -29.03
CA ASN A 6 -6.60 -13.44 -29.32
C ASN A 6 -7.34 -14.36 -28.34
N CYS A 7 -6.93 -14.43 -27.07
CA CYS A 7 -7.77 -15.01 -26.01
C CYS A 7 -8.85 -14.02 -25.51
N GLN A 8 -9.38 -13.16 -26.38
CA GLN A 8 -10.25 -12.07 -25.93
C GLN A 8 -11.69 -12.48 -25.62
N HIS A 9 -12.20 -13.61 -26.11
CA HIS A 9 -13.58 -14.00 -25.79
C HIS A 9 -13.74 -15.53 -25.78
N HIS A 10 -13.33 -16.19 -24.70
CA HIS A 10 -13.74 -17.58 -24.50
C HIS A 10 -15.25 -17.57 -24.13
N PRO A 11 -16.14 -18.21 -24.92
CA PRO A 11 -17.59 -18.16 -24.69
C PRO A 11 -18.02 -18.63 -23.30
N ALA A 12 -17.23 -19.50 -22.67
CA ALA A 12 -17.51 -19.92 -21.30
C ALA A 12 -17.38 -18.79 -20.26
N LEU A 13 -16.55 -17.76 -20.51
CA LEU A 13 -16.34 -16.67 -19.55
C LEU A 13 -17.50 -15.66 -19.56
N THR A 14 -18.22 -15.51 -20.68
CA THR A 14 -19.31 -14.54 -20.80
C THR A 14 -20.45 -14.83 -19.81
N PHE A 15 -20.68 -16.10 -19.49
CA PHE A 15 -21.68 -16.53 -18.50
C PHE A 15 -21.36 -16.08 -17.07
N PHE A 16 -20.09 -15.86 -16.74
CA PHE A 16 -19.65 -15.56 -15.37
C PHE A 16 -19.27 -14.10 -15.13
N LEU A 17 -19.34 -13.25 -16.17
CA LEU A 17 -18.91 -11.85 -16.09
C LEU A 17 -19.62 -11.06 -14.99
N SER A 18 -20.92 -11.28 -14.81
CA SER A 18 -21.73 -10.59 -13.81
C SER A 18 -21.75 -11.26 -12.44
N THR A 19 -21.22 -12.49 -12.30
CA THR A 19 -21.26 -13.25 -11.05
C THR A 19 -19.91 -13.33 -10.36
N ILE A 20 -18.81 -13.15 -11.10
CA ILE A 20 -17.47 -13.13 -10.52
C ILE A 20 -17.28 -11.86 -9.70
N THR A 21 -17.20 -12.04 -8.39
CA THR A 21 -16.97 -10.96 -7.42
C THR A 21 -15.51 -10.84 -6.99
N ARG A 22 -14.67 -11.85 -7.31
CA ARG A 22 -13.24 -11.87 -6.98
C ARG A 22 -12.45 -12.32 -8.21
N LEU A 23 -11.50 -11.49 -8.62
CA LEU A 23 -10.61 -11.79 -9.74
C LEU A 23 -9.16 -11.66 -9.29
N ASN A 24 -8.38 -12.71 -9.55
CA ASN A 24 -6.94 -12.73 -9.32
C ASN A 24 -6.24 -13.08 -10.64
N VAL A 25 -5.47 -12.13 -11.17
CA VAL A 25 -4.71 -12.27 -12.42
C VAL A 25 -3.24 -12.08 -12.10
N HIS A 26 -2.47 -13.17 -12.13
CA HIS A 26 -1.03 -13.09 -11.91
C HIS A 26 -0.31 -12.54 -13.15
N LEU A 27 -0.60 -13.11 -14.32
CA LEU A 27 -0.01 -12.74 -15.62
C LEU A 27 -1.08 -12.81 -16.72
N GLY A 28 -0.97 -11.95 -17.72
CA GLY A 28 -1.78 -12.03 -18.94
C GLY A 28 -2.40 -10.70 -19.38
N LYS A 29 -2.81 -10.66 -20.65
CA LYS A 29 -3.59 -9.57 -21.23
C LYS A 29 -5.05 -9.99 -21.21
N PHE A 30 -5.80 -9.42 -20.27
CA PHE A 30 -7.19 -9.76 -20.06
C PHE A 30 -7.99 -8.49 -19.76
N ASP A 31 -9.17 -8.36 -20.36
CA ASP A 31 -10.05 -7.22 -20.12
C ASP A 31 -10.78 -7.37 -18.78
N ILE A 32 -10.26 -6.68 -17.78
CA ILE A 32 -10.82 -6.70 -16.43
C ILE A 32 -12.13 -5.91 -16.34
N LYS A 33 -12.44 -5.03 -17.30
CA LYS A 33 -13.68 -4.21 -17.26
C LYS A 33 -14.94 -5.03 -17.46
N SER A 34 -14.82 -6.20 -18.06
CA SER A 34 -15.98 -7.07 -18.31
C SER A 34 -16.64 -7.58 -17.01
N PHE A 35 -15.99 -7.43 -15.85
CA PHE A 35 -16.42 -7.96 -14.57
C PHE A 35 -17.04 -6.88 -13.67
N SER A 36 -18.27 -6.47 -13.99
CA SER A 36 -18.96 -5.35 -13.34
C SER A 36 -19.31 -5.60 -11.87
N ALA A 37 -19.38 -6.86 -11.42
CA ALA A 37 -19.71 -7.22 -10.04
C ALA A 37 -18.48 -7.36 -9.13
N LEU A 38 -17.29 -6.96 -9.59
CA LEU A 38 -16.05 -7.14 -8.83
C LEU A 38 -16.06 -6.36 -7.52
N ARG A 39 -15.76 -7.09 -6.45
CA ARG A 39 -15.49 -6.57 -5.10
C ARG A 39 -14.03 -6.71 -4.72
N SER A 40 -13.32 -7.69 -5.29
CA SER A 40 -11.91 -7.93 -5.00
C SER A 40 -11.13 -8.12 -6.29
N LEU A 41 -10.13 -7.27 -6.52
CA LEU A 41 -9.24 -7.34 -7.66
C LEU A 41 -7.79 -7.48 -7.21
N THR A 42 -7.12 -8.54 -7.66
CA THR A 42 -5.68 -8.76 -7.48
C THR A 42 -5.02 -8.87 -8.83
N LEU A 43 -4.05 -8.00 -9.10
CA LEU A 43 -3.24 -8.02 -10.32
C LEU A 43 -1.77 -8.14 -9.92
N GLY A 44 -1.11 -9.20 -10.40
CA GLY A 44 0.33 -9.40 -10.22
C GLY A 44 1.12 -8.38 -11.03
N TYR A 45 1.04 -8.48 -12.35
CA TYR A 45 1.76 -7.62 -13.29
C TYR A 45 0.78 -6.91 -14.24
N PRO A 46 0.02 -5.91 -13.74
CA PRO A 46 -0.97 -5.22 -14.56
C PRO A 46 -0.30 -4.45 -15.70
N ASN A 47 -0.77 -4.67 -16.93
CA ASN A 47 -0.33 -3.87 -18.07
C ASN A 47 -1.00 -2.47 -18.07
N LEU A 48 -0.57 -1.58 -18.97
CA LEU A 48 -1.09 -0.20 -19.04
C LEU A 48 -2.61 -0.15 -19.25
N GLN A 49 -3.17 -1.01 -20.10
CA GLN A 49 -4.61 -1.06 -20.33
C GLN A 49 -5.37 -1.45 -19.05
N GLN A 50 -4.88 -2.45 -18.31
CA GLN A 50 -5.47 -2.86 -17.03
C GLN A 50 -5.39 -1.73 -15.99
N ARG A 51 -4.25 -1.04 -15.88
CA ARG A 51 -4.11 0.12 -14.97
C ARG A 51 -5.07 1.26 -15.33
N ASN A 52 -5.21 1.57 -16.61
CA ASN A 52 -6.15 2.58 -17.11
C ASN A 52 -7.61 2.16 -16.94
N SER A 53 -7.87 0.86 -16.79
CA SER A 53 -9.20 0.32 -16.58
C SER A 53 -9.67 0.43 -15.13
N ILE A 54 -8.75 0.49 -14.16
CA ILE A 54 -9.07 0.64 -12.73
C ILE A 54 -9.61 2.05 -12.50
N ARG A 55 -10.93 2.19 -12.63
CA ARG A 55 -11.67 3.44 -12.44
C ARG A 55 -12.99 3.15 -11.70
N PRO A 56 -13.54 4.08 -10.91
CA PRO A 56 -14.77 3.87 -10.15
C PRO A 56 -15.95 3.44 -11.03
N GLU A 57 -16.07 3.97 -12.24
CA GLU A 57 -17.17 3.67 -13.16
C GLU A 57 -17.16 2.21 -13.64
N ASN A 58 -15.96 1.61 -13.75
CA ASN A 58 -15.81 0.22 -14.16
C ASN A 58 -15.93 -0.75 -12.97
N PHE A 59 -15.64 -0.27 -11.75
CA PHE A 59 -15.61 -1.11 -10.53
C PHE A 59 -16.34 -0.43 -9.36
N PRO A 60 -17.66 -0.19 -9.47
CA PRO A 60 -18.42 0.55 -8.45
C PRO A 60 -18.53 -0.20 -7.12
N TYR A 61 -18.32 -1.52 -7.13
CA TYR A 61 -18.41 -2.38 -5.95
C TYR A 61 -17.06 -2.75 -5.34
N LEU A 62 -15.96 -2.17 -5.81
CA LEU A 62 -14.61 -2.58 -5.40
C LEU A 62 -14.35 -2.28 -3.92
N GLU A 63 -14.11 -3.32 -3.14
CA GLU A 63 -13.82 -3.29 -1.71
C GLU A 63 -12.34 -3.56 -1.41
N TYR A 64 -11.69 -4.36 -2.26
CA TYR A 64 -10.31 -4.81 -2.15
C TYR A 64 -9.54 -4.64 -3.46
N LEU A 65 -8.36 -4.01 -3.40
CA LEU A 65 -7.45 -3.86 -4.53
C LEU A 65 -6.03 -4.26 -4.14
N SER A 66 -5.41 -5.12 -4.95
CA SER A 66 -4.01 -5.55 -4.78
C SER A 66 -3.25 -5.45 -6.09
N LEU A 67 -2.13 -4.73 -6.11
CA LEU A 67 -1.26 -4.57 -7.28
C LEU A 67 0.18 -4.93 -6.89
N SER A 68 0.73 -6.00 -7.49
CA SER A 68 1.99 -6.63 -7.06
C SER A 68 3.16 -6.33 -8.03
N TYR A 69 3.31 -5.07 -8.41
CA TYR A 69 4.34 -4.55 -9.33
C TYR A 69 4.71 -3.12 -8.90
N PRO A 70 5.97 -2.66 -9.13
CA PRO A 70 6.36 -1.27 -8.88
C PRO A 70 5.35 -0.28 -9.45
N LEU A 71 4.54 0.32 -8.56
CA LEU A 71 3.48 1.21 -8.97
C LEU A 71 4.01 2.63 -8.98
N GLU A 72 4.71 2.97 -10.06
CA GLU A 72 5.10 4.35 -10.38
C GLU A 72 3.95 5.13 -11.07
N ASP A 73 2.77 4.52 -11.17
CA ASP A 73 1.57 5.12 -11.76
C ASP A 73 0.93 6.10 -10.77
N THR A 74 1.47 7.32 -10.75
CA THR A 74 1.01 8.40 -9.87
C THR A 74 -0.45 8.77 -10.13
N VAL A 75 -0.93 8.66 -11.37
CA VAL A 75 -2.32 8.96 -11.73
C VAL A 75 -3.27 7.96 -11.07
N LEU A 76 -2.98 6.67 -11.19
CA LEU A 76 -3.79 5.62 -10.56
C LEU A 76 -3.73 5.70 -9.03
N LEU A 77 -2.54 5.93 -8.46
CA LEU A 77 -2.38 6.11 -7.01
C LEU A 77 -3.18 7.30 -6.49
N ASN A 78 -3.13 8.44 -7.17
CA ASN A 78 -3.88 9.62 -6.78
C ASN A 78 -5.39 9.37 -6.82
N LEU A 79 -5.87 8.65 -7.85
CA LEU A 79 -7.27 8.25 -7.93
C LEU A 79 -7.70 7.33 -6.78
N ILE A 80 -6.86 6.37 -6.41
CA ILE A 80 -7.11 5.45 -5.28
C ILE A 80 -7.16 6.22 -3.95
N PHE A 81 -6.24 7.17 -3.77
CA PHE A 81 -6.09 7.95 -2.55
C PHE A 81 -6.89 9.26 -2.54
N SER A 82 -7.82 9.46 -3.48
CA SER A 82 -8.73 10.61 -3.54
C SER A 82 -10.18 10.30 -3.14
N ASP A 83 -10.41 9.19 -2.44
CA ASP A 83 -11.75 8.68 -2.05
C ASP A 83 -12.69 8.40 -3.24
N ALA A 84 -12.15 8.27 -4.46
CA ALA A 84 -12.96 8.09 -5.67
C ALA A 84 -13.68 6.72 -5.71
N PHE A 85 -13.11 5.69 -5.09
CA PHE A 85 -13.73 4.38 -4.98
C PHE A 85 -14.59 4.31 -3.73
N GLU A 86 -15.92 4.35 -3.89
CA GLU A 86 -16.85 4.54 -2.78
C GLU A 86 -16.75 3.46 -1.69
N ARG A 87 -16.36 2.24 -2.06
CA ARG A 87 -16.37 1.05 -1.19
C ARG A 87 -14.98 0.51 -0.87
N LEU A 88 -13.92 1.11 -1.42
CA LEU A 88 -12.57 0.58 -1.29
C LEU A 88 -12.06 0.75 0.15
N THR A 89 -11.85 -0.36 0.84
CA THR A 89 -11.44 -0.38 2.25
C THR A 89 -10.10 -1.06 2.47
N VAL A 90 -9.67 -1.91 1.53
CA VAL A 90 -8.43 -2.67 1.62
C VAL A 90 -7.58 -2.47 0.37
N CYS A 91 -6.34 -2.06 0.57
CA CYS A 91 -5.36 -1.88 -0.50
C CYS A 91 -4.07 -2.65 -0.21
N ARG A 92 -3.45 -3.21 -1.25
CA ARG A 92 -2.12 -3.81 -1.18
C ARG A 92 -1.28 -3.37 -2.38
N PHE A 93 -0.17 -2.68 -2.13
CA PHE A 93 0.71 -2.18 -3.17
C PHE A 93 2.16 -2.53 -2.87
N ASP A 94 2.81 -3.15 -3.85
CA ASP A 94 4.24 -3.37 -3.81
C ASP A 94 4.97 -2.19 -4.45
N ARG A 95 6.04 -1.73 -3.77
CA ARG A 95 6.99 -0.70 -4.24
C ARG A 95 6.29 0.54 -4.83
N THR A 96 5.86 1.42 -3.93
CA THR A 96 5.22 2.69 -4.28
C THR A 96 6.00 3.86 -3.70
N SER A 97 5.95 5.01 -4.36
CA SER A 97 6.45 6.27 -3.81
C SER A 97 5.28 7.08 -3.26
N ALA A 98 5.07 7.03 -1.95
CA ALA A 98 4.05 7.85 -1.32
C ALA A 98 4.47 9.33 -1.37
N ASN A 99 3.55 10.23 -1.68
CA ASN A 99 3.87 11.64 -1.83
C ASN A 99 2.73 12.55 -1.37
N HIS A 100 2.99 13.86 -1.38
CA HIS A 100 2.07 14.89 -0.91
C HIS A 100 0.82 15.08 -1.79
N SER A 101 0.78 14.52 -3.00
CA SER A 101 -0.37 14.66 -3.90
C SER A 101 -1.55 13.75 -3.55
N TRP A 102 -1.36 12.84 -2.58
CA TRP A 102 -2.44 12.01 -2.07
C TRP A 102 -3.41 12.85 -1.24
N SER A 103 -4.62 13.03 -1.77
CA SER A 103 -5.53 14.06 -1.29
C SER A 103 -6.34 13.67 -0.06
N ARG A 104 -6.63 12.38 0.16
CA ARG A 104 -7.19 11.70 1.35
C ARG A 104 -8.25 10.67 0.93
N SER A 105 -8.17 9.47 1.51
CA SER A 105 -9.08 8.34 1.36
C SER A 105 -9.46 7.80 2.75
N PRO A 106 -10.46 8.40 3.41
CA PRO A 106 -10.83 8.07 4.78
C PRO A 106 -11.51 6.69 4.92
N LYS A 107 -11.83 6.03 3.80
CA LYS A 107 -12.49 4.73 3.80
C LYS A 107 -11.50 3.57 3.88
N ILE A 108 -10.25 3.77 3.45
CA ILE A 108 -9.19 2.76 3.55
C ILE A 108 -8.92 2.49 5.04
N ARG A 109 -9.16 1.25 5.45
CA ARG A 109 -8.96 0.75 6.82
C ARG A 109 -7.76 -0.17 6.94
N SER A 110 -7.41 -0.86 5.86
CA SER A 110 -6.29 -1.78 5.81
C SER A 110 -5.41 -1.46 4.61
N LEU A 111 -4.13 -1.23 4.85
CA LEU A 111 -3.16 -0.98 3.80
C LEU A 111 -1.95 -1.90 3.98
N SER A 112 -1.55 -2.57 2.91
CA SER A 112 -0.21 -3.16 2.79
C SER A 112 0.54 -2.34 1.77
N ILE A 113 1.68 -1.76 2.14
CA ILE A 113 2.42 -0.88 1.25
C ILE A 113 3.91 -1.06 1.44
N SER A 114 4.65 -1.01 0.33
CA SER A 114 6.09 -0.83 0.40
C SER A 114 6.50 0.58 -0.02
N VAL A 115 7.31 1.23 0.80
CA VAL A 115 7.83 2.60 0.59
C VAL A 115 9.34 2.60 0.43
N HIS A 116 9.89 3.65 -0.19
CA HIS A 116 11.33 3.77 -0.43
C HIS A 116 12.09 4.40 0.74
N THR A 117 11.37 5.15 1.58
CA THR A 117 11.98 5.95 2.64
C THR A 117 11.08 5.99 3.86
N SER A 118 11.68 6.29 5.01
CA SER A 118 10.98 6.36 6.29
C SER A 118 9.97 7.51 6.36
N TYR A 119 10.29 8.66 5.74
CA TYR A 119 9.44 9.85 5.79
C TYR A 119 8.12 9.67 5.01
N GLU A 120 8.09 8.75 4.04
CA GLU A 120 6.91 8.47 3.21
C GLU A 120 5.72 7.96 4.02
N ILE A 121 5.96 7.39 5.21
CA ILE A 121 4.89 6.92 6.10
C ILE A 121 3.93 8.05 6.50
N ILE A 122 4.41 9.29 6.59
CA ILE A 122 3.56 10.45 6.92
C ILE A 122 2.53 10.68 5.82
N TYR A 123 2.94 10.56 4.55
CA TYR A 123 2.03 10.70 3.42
C TYR A 123 0.98 9.59 3.44
N VAL A 124 1.36 8.37 3.82
CA VAL A 124 0.43 7.26 4.04
C VAL A 124 -0.61 7.60 5.10
N PHE A 125 -0.18 8.08 6.28
CA PHE A 125 -1.12 8.42 7.36
C PHE A 125 -2.02 9.61 7.01
N ARG A 126 -1.50 10.62 6.33
CA ARG A 126 -2.31 11.76 5.84
C ARG A 126 -3.35 11.31 4.80
N ALA A 127 -2.95 10.44 3.89
CA ALA A 127 -3.85 9.89 2.89
C ALA A 127 -4.90 8.97 3.52
N CYS A 128 -4.54 8.17 4.52
CA CYS A 128 -5.43 7.19 5.15
C CYS A 128 -5.62 7.51 6.64
N PRO A 129 -6.32 8.62 7.01
CA PRO A 129 -6.41 9.09 8.40
C PRO A 129 -7.14 8.13 9.34
N ASN A 130 -7.84 7.17 8.75
CA ASN A 130 -8.80 6.27 9.34
C ASN A 130 -8.30 4.81 9.30
N ILE A 131 -7.02 4.62 8.96
CA ILE A 131 -6.35 3.35 8.87
C ILE A 131 -6.27 2.69 10.24
N SER A 132 -6.66 1.41 10.33
CA SER A 132 -6.58 0.62 11.55
C SER A 132 -5.57 -0.52 11.45
N ARG A 133 -5.23 -0.95 10.23
CA ARG A 133 -4.25 -2.00 9.94
C ARG A 133 -3.27 -1.53 8.88
N LEU A 134 -1.98 -1.53 9.20
CA LEU A 134 -0.90 -1.18 8.30
C LEU A 134 0.12 -2.33 8.26
N ASN A 135 0.38 -2.85 7.07
CA ASN A 135 1.57 -3.65 6.79
C ASN A 135 2.53 -2.79 5.98
N LEU A 136 3.70 -2.50 6.54
CA LEU A 136 4.66 -1.57 6.00
C LEU A 136 5.98 -2.28 5.70
N ILE A 137 6.42 -2.19 4.45
CA ILE A 137 7.75 -2.63 4.04
C ILE A 137 8.54 -1.38 3.66
N VAL A 138 9.66 -1.13 4.31
CA VAL A 138 10.54 -0.02 3.96
C VAL A 138 11.77 -0.61 3.30
N TYR A 139 11.96 -0.31 2.02
CA TYR A 139 13.17 -0.74 1.33
C TYR A 139 14.29 0.26 1.63
N PRO A 140 15.44 -0.18 2.18
CA PRO A 140 16.57 0.70 2.39
C PRO A 140 17.06 1.20 1.03
N THR A 141 17.07 2.52 0.86
CA THR A 141 17.67 3.16 -0.31
C THR A 141 19.19 3.20 -0.10
N PRO A 142 20.02 2.70 -1.05
CA PRO A 142 21.44 2.49 -0.80
C PRO A 142 22.31 3.75 -0.54
N GLN A 143 21.78 4.99 -0.54
CA GLN A 143 22.63 6.18 -0.72
C GLN A 143 22.21 7.51 -0.06
N ILE A 144 21.43 7.53 1.02
CA ILE A 144 21.15 8.84 1.67
C ILE A 144 21.58 8.81 3.14
N ASN A 145 22.51 9.71 3.47
CA ASN A 145 23.01 9.99 4.82
C ASN A 145 21.90 9.83 5.86
N LEU A 146 22.18 8.98 6.85
CA LEU A 146 21.36 8.64 8.03
C LEU A 146 21.01 9.84 8.95
N SER A 147 21.18 11.07 8.49
CA SER A 147 20.88 12.30 9.23
C SER A 147 19.47 12.85 8.96
N LEU A 148 18.72 12.31 7.99
CA LEU A 148 17.32 12.69 7.78
C LEU A 148 16.42 11.93 8.77
N SER A 149 16.56 12.26 10.05
CA SER A 149 15.51 11.99 11.02
C SER A 149 14.21 12.62 10.53
N LEU A 150 13.08 11.93 10.71
CA LEU A 150 11.77 12.54 10.53
C LEU A 150 11.76 13.95 11.15
N PRO A 151 11.31 15.00 10.44
CA PRO A 151 11.31 16.36 10.97
C PRO A 151 10.60 16.41 12.34
N LYS A 152 11.37 16.36 13.44
CA LYS A 152 10.85 16.15 14.80
C LYS A 152 9.80 17.19 15.21
N HIS A 153 9.83 18.36 14.58
CA HIS A 153 9.00 19.51 14.95
C HIS A 153 7.65 19.60 14.24
N SER A 154 7.34 18.76 13.25
CA SER A 154 6.12 18.95 12.44
C SER A 154 4.99 17.94 12.70
N PHE A 155 5.19 16.98 13.61
CA PHE A 155 4.28 15.84 13.73
C PHE A 155 3.72 15.58 15.14
N SER A 156 4.16 16.34 16.14
CA SER A 156 3.74 16.22 17.55
C SER A 156 2.23 16.38 17.79
N CYS A 157 1.44 16.77 16.77
CA CYS A 157 -0.01 16.99 16.87
C CYS A 157 -0.87 15.98 16.10
N MET A 158 -0.27 15.01 15.39
CA MET A 158 -1.03 14.02 14.61
C MET A 158 -1.13 12.69 15.35
N ASN A 159 -2.28 12.44 15.98
CA ASN A 159 -2.61 11.15 16.59
C ASN A 159 -3.39 10.28 15.60
N PHE A 160 -2.75 9.23 15.10
CA PHE A 160 -3.42 8.26 14.22
C PHE A 160 -3.94 7.06 15.02
N HIS A 161 -5.16 6.62 14.71
CA HIS A 161 -5.80 5.46 15.32
C HIS A 161 -5.36 4.14 14.66
N LEU A 162 -4.06 3.90 14.57
CA LEU A 162 -3.53 2.63 14.09
C LEU A 162 -3.58 1.59 15.20
N ARG A 163 -4.26 0.46 14.97
CA ARG A 163 -4.33 -0.64 15.95
C ARG A 163 -3.34 -1.75 15.68
N ARG A 164 -3.04 -2.02 14.41
CA ARG A 164 -2.13 -3.09 14.01
C ARG A 164 -1.08 -2.61 13.03
N LEU A 165 0.18 -2.86 13.36
CA LEU A 165 1.34 -2.58 12.54
C LEU A 165 2.11 -3.88 12.31
N SER A 166 2.26 -4.27 11.05
CA SER A 166 3.31 -5.21 10.62
C SER A 166 4.39 -4.37 9.96
N ILE A 167 5.66 -4.54 10.35
CA ILE A 167 6.75 -3.75 9.79
C ILE A 167 7.95 -4.61 9.42
N ARG A 168 8.41 -4.40 8.18
CA ARG A 168 9.71 -4.85 7.65
C ARG A 168 10.57 -3.64 7.37
N SER A 169 11.47 -3.31 8.30
CA SER A 169 12.29 -2.11 8.23
C SER A 169 13.54 -2.22 9.13
N THR A 170 14.25 -1.11 9.30
CA THR A 170 15.30 -0.95 10.30
C THR A 170 14.71 -0.46 11.64
N ILE A 171 15.41 -0.73 12.74
CA ILE A 171 14.92 -0.45 14.09
C ILE A 171 14.84 1.06 14.41
N GLU A 172 15.66 1.88 13.75
CA GLU A 172 15.78 3.32 13.97
C GLU A 172 14.51 4.09 13.58
N MET A 173 13.64 3.48 12.77
CA MET A 173 12.37 4.09 12.38
C MET A 173 11.27 3.97 13.42
N LEU A 174 11.36 2.98 14.31
CA LEU A 174 10.27 2.64 15.22
C LEU A 174 9.86 3.79 16.17
N PRO A 175 10.79 4.55 16.78
CA PRO A 175 10.42 5.62 17.70
C PRO A 175 9.45 6.63 17.07
N SER A 176 9.73 7.10 15.86
CA SER A 176 8.86 8.07 15.17
C SER A 176 7.52 7.48 14.75
N ILE A 177 7.44 6.18 14.46
CA ILE A 177 6.14 5.54 14.17
C ILE A 177 5.31 5.44 15.44
N PHE A 178 5.92 5.09 16.57
CA PHE A 178 5.22 5.01 17.85
C PHE A 178 4.74 6.37 18.34
N GLU A 179 5.52 7.44 18.14
CA GLU A 179 5.09 8.82 18.39
C GLU A 179 3.80 9.18 17.63
N LEU A 180 3.65 8.69 16.39
CA LEU A 180 2.47 8.93 15.55
C LEU A 180 1.28 8.02 15.87
N THR A 181 1.51 6.90 16.55
CA THR A 181 0.52 5.83 16.74
C THR A 181 0.43 5.37 18.20
N PRO A 182 0.07 6.28 19.13
CA PRO A 182 0.04 5.98 20.57
C PRO A 182 -1.01 4.91 20.96
N ASN A 183 -1.93 4.57 20.06
CA ASN A 183 -3.01 3.59 20.28
C ASN A 183 -2.71 2.20 19.68
N LEU A 184 -1.43 1.90 19.41
CA LEU A 184 -1.05 0.64 18.79
C LEU A 184 -1.31 -0.56 19.73
N GLU A 185 -2.13 -1.50 19.28
CA GLU A 185 -2.52 -2.69 20.05
C GLU A 185 -1.71 -3.93 19.65
N TRP A 186 -1.34 -4.05 18.37
CA TRP A 186 -0.63 -5.20 17.81
C TRP A 186 0.56 -4.74 16.98
N LEU A 187 1.73 -5.30 17.28
CA LEU A 187 2.97 -5.03 16.56
C LEU A 187 3.60 -6.35 16.12
N THR A 188 3.82 -6.49 14.82
CA THR A 188 4.53 -7.61 14.22
C THR A 188 5.78 -7.09 13.52
N PHE A 189 6.86 -7.83 13.70
CA PHE A 189 8.14 -7.55 13.08
C PHE A 189 8.46 -8.62 12.04
N ASP A 190 8.43 -8.22 10.77
CA ASP A 190 8.69 -9.10 9.63
C ASP A 190 10.08 -8.75 9.08
N ASP A 191 11.14 -9.46 9.46
CA ASP A 191 12.52 -9.19 8.98
C ASP A 191 13.04 -7.78 9.35
N ILE A 192 13.28 -7.53 10.64
CA ILE A 192 14.00 -6.32 11.11
C ILE A 192 15.48 -6.49 10.88
N ARG A 193 16.11 -5.44 10.31
CA ARG A 193 17.56 -5.36 10.22
C ARG A 193 18.10 -4.32 11.20
N CYS A 194 19.07 -4.71 12.01
CA CYS A 194 19.92 -3.76 12.71
C CYS A 194 21.01 -3.31 11.73
N TYR A 195 21.12 -2.02 11.46
CA TYR A 195 22.29 -1.50 10.74
C TYR A 195 23.46 -1.50 11.73
N ASN A 196 24.25 -2.58 11.74
CA ASN A 196 25.53 -2.64 12.45
C ASN A 196 26.58 -1.79 11.71
N GLY A 197 26.33 -0.49 11.59
CA GLY A 197 27.28 0.50 11.10
C GLY A 197 28.25 1.00 12.18
N LEU A 198 28.08 0.57 13.42
CA LEU A 198 28.96 0.83 14.55
C LEU A 198 28.98 -0.41 15.46
N GLU A 199 29.99 -1.24 15.32
CA GLU A 199 30.50 -1.98 16.48
C GLU A 199 30.78 -0.92 17.58
N ASN A 200 30.25 -1.13 18.80
CA ASN A 200 30.47 -0.33 20.02
C ASN A 200 29.40 0.69 20.48
N SER A 201 28.11 0.36 20.45
CA SER A 201 27.20 0.95 21.44
C SER A 201 26.12 -0.03 21.90
N GLN A 202 26.35 -0.57 23.09
CA GLN A 202 25.36 -1.26 23.90
C GLN A 202 24.16 -0.32 24.11
N MET A 203 23.02 -0.59 23.46
CA MET A 203 21.76 0.06 23.81
C MET A 203 21.01 -0.80 24.83
N ALA A 204 21.03 -0.31 26.07
CA ALA A 204 20.11 -0.69 27.12
C ALA A 204 18.68 -0.30 26.70
N PHE A 205 17.80 -1.29 26.54
CA PHE A 205 16.37 -1.05 26.58
C PHE A 205 16.00 -0.66 28.02
N LYS A 206 15.80 0.63 28.27
CA LYS A 206 15.04 1.07 29.45
C LYS A 206 13.56 0.92 29.11
N ASN A 207 12.90 0.12 29.94
CA ASN A 207 11.46 -0.16 29.91
C ASN A 207 10.65 1.13 29.79
N PHE A 208 9.78 1.20 28.78
CA PHE A 208 8.65 2.11 28.79
C PHE A 208 7.59 1.50 29.71
N SER A 209 7.36 2.17 30.84
CA SER A 209 6.22 2.00 31.74
C SER A 209 5.17 3.06 31.46
#